data_AF-A0A9J6G5W3-F1
#
_entry.id   AF-A0A9J6G5W3-F1
#
_cell.length_a   1.000
_cell.length_b   1.000
_cell.length_c   1.000
_cell.angle_alpha   90.00
_cell.angle_beta   90.00
_cell.angle_gamma   90.00
#
_symmetry.space_group_name_H-M   'P 1'
#
loop_
_entity.id
_entity.type
_entity.pdbx_description
1 polymer ?
#
loop_
_entity_poly.entity_id
_entity_poly.type
_entity_poly.pdbx_seq_one_letter_code
_entity_poly.pdbx_strand_id
1 'polypeptide(L)'
;MSGPPQRSGRPSRTAVSAAVSALLLLLCLCADVGSASPGDQSAEYKSCLRRCRGANCTLERQEAFRANQPWYLALLRWDCADECRHDCMWQAVDRLQANGSPVPQFHGKWPFWRFYGIQEPASVVFSILNGVFHVWMWRKFRKVVPPSAPHYIIWKGQAVGVFI
;
A
#
# COMPACT_ATOMS: atom_id res chain seq x y z
N MET A 1 41.03 -54.65 -2.87
CA MET A 1 39.90 -54.01 -2.16
C MET A 1 39.31 -52.98 -3.10
N SER A 2 38.32 -53.37 -3.90
CA SER A 2 37.73 -52.53 -4.94
C SER A 2 36.30 -52.22 -4.51
N GLY A 3 36.06 -51.00 -4.00
CA GLY A 3 34.71 -50.56 -3.63
C GLY A 3 33.80 -50.44 -4.85
N PRO A 4 32.48 -50.68 -4.73
CA PRO A 4 31.58 -50.56 -5.86
C PRO A 4 31.40 -49.08 -6.26
N PRO A 5 31.16 -48.79 -7.55
CA PRO A 5 31.02 -47.43 -8.02
C PRO A 5 29.69 -46.84 -7.53
N GLN A 6 29.74 -45.68 -6.86
CA GLN A 6 28.53 -44.93 -6.56
C GLN A 6 27.94 -44.36 -7.86
N ARG A 7 26.83 -44.94 -8.32
CA ARG A 7 26.01 -44.36 -9.39
C ARG A 7 25.25 -43.17 -8.81
N SER A 8 25.74 -41.96 -9.09
CA SER A 8 24.95 -40.72 -8.95
C SER A 8 23.85 -40.73 -10.02
N GLY A 9 22.73 -41.40 -9.75
CA GLY A 9 21.58 -41.45 -10.64
C GLY A 9 20.94 -40.07 -10.75
N ARG A 10 21.05 -39.45 -11.94
CA ARG A 10 20.33 -38.22 -12.25
C ARG A 10 18.82 -38.52 -12.13
N PRO A 11 18.03 -37.74 -11.38
CA PRO A 11 16.61 -38.03 -11.20
C PRO A 11 15.88 -38.07 -12.54
N SER A 12 14.96 -39.02 -12.70
CA SER A 12 14.20 -39.19 -13.94
C SER A 12 13.34 -37.95 -14.24
N ARG A 13 13.17 -37.61 -15.52
CA ARG A 13 12.34 -36.47 -15.95
C ARG A 13 10.92 -36.53 -15.38
N THR A 14 10.38 -37.73 -15.17
CA THR A 14 9.08 -37.97 -14.55
C THR A 14 9.06 -37.64 -13.06
N ALA A 15 10.11 -37.98 -12.30
CA ALA A 15 10.24 -37.62 -10.89
C ALA A 15 10.37 -36.09 -10.71
N VAL A 16 11.11 -35.43 -11.60
CA VAL A 16 11.24 -33.97 -11.60
C VAL A 16 9.89 -33.30 -11.93
N SER A 17 9.16 -33.80 -12.92
CA SER A 17 7.84 -33.27 -13.29
C SER A 17 6.78 -33.46 -12.20
N ALA A 18 6.80 -34.60 -11.51
CA ALA A 18 5.90 -34.87 -10.38
C ALA A 18 6.22 -33.96 -9.18
N ALA A 19 7.50 -33.76 -8.87
CA ALA A 19 7.93 -32.85 -7.80
C ALA A 19 7.56 -31.39 -8.10
N VAL A 20 7.74 -30.94 -9.35
CA VAL A 20 7.33 -29.60 -9.80
C VAL A 20 5.82 -29.43 -9.71
N SER A 21 5.04 -30.43 -10.15
CA SER A 21 3.57 -30.38 -10.07
C SER A 21 3.06 -30.37 -8.63
N ALA A 22 3.68 -31.16 -7.74
CA ALA A 22 3.37 -31.16 -6.32
C ALA A 22 3.71 -29.81 -5.67
N LEU A 23 4.85 -29.21 -6.03
CA LEU A 23 5.25 -27.89 -5.54
C LEU A 23 4.29 -26.78 -6.02
N LEU A 24 3.87 -26.82 -7.29
CA LEU A 24 2.88 -25.88 -7.84
C LEU A 24 1.52 -26.03 -7.16
N LEU A 25 1.07 -27.25 -6.90
CA LEU A 25 -0.17 -27.51 -6.15
C LEU A 25 -0.07 -26.98 -4.71
N LEU A 26 1.05 -27.21 -4.04
CA LEU A 26 1.31 -26.69 -2.68
C LEU A 26 1.30 -25.15 -2.65
N LEU A 27 1.91 -24.51 -3.66
CA LEU A 27 1.90 -23.05 -3.81
C LEU A 27 0.50 -22.49 -4.07
N CYS A 28 -0.33 -23.19 -4.86
CA CYS A 28 -1.73 -22.81 -5.06
C CYS A 28 -2.60 -23.00 -3.80
N LEU A 29 -2.31 -24.02 -2.98
CA LEU A 29 -2.98 -24.26 -1.70
C LEU A 29 -2.58 -23.23 -0.63
N CYS A 30 -1.35 -22.73 -0.68
CA CYS A 30 -0.83 -21.65 0.18
C CYS A 30 -1.15 -20.24 -0.34
N ALA A 31 -1.78 -20.12 -1.51
CA ALA A 31 -2.29 -18.84 -1.99
C ALA A 31 -3.50 -18.48 -1.12
N ASP A 32 -3.24 -17.76 -0.03
CA ASP A 32 -4.26 -17.16 0.82
C ASP A 32 -5.26 -16.45 -0.07
N VAL A 33 -6.50 -16.95 -0.10
CA VAL A 33 -7.61 -16.24 -0.73
C VAL A 33 -7.80 -15.00 0.14
N GLY A 34 -7.24 -13.88 -0.30
CA GLY A 34 -7.19 -12.63 0.46
C GLY A 34 -8.53 -12.35 1.10
N SER A 35 -8.60 -12.54 2.42
CA SER A 35 -9.84 -12.36 3.16
C SER A 35 -10.17 -10.88 3.09
N ALA A 36 -11.25 -10.54 2.39
CA ALA A 36 -11.74 -9.17 2.34
C ALA A 36 -12.01 -8.71 3.77
N SER A 37 -11.66 -7.46 4.11
CA SER A 37 -11.81 -6.98 5.48
C SER A 37 -13.27 -7.06 5.95
N PRO A 38 -13.55 -7.18 7.26
CA PRO A 38 -14.92 -7.32 7.74
C PRO A 38 -15.86 -6.20 7.27
N GLY A 39 -15.35 -4.97 7.13
CA GLY A 39 -16.10 -3.86 6.56
C GLY A 39 -16.45 -4.06 5.09
N ASP A 40 -15.53 -4.61 4.29
CA ASP A 40 -15.76 -4.90 2.87
C ASP A 40 -16.80 -6.02 2.66
N GLN A 41 -16.94 -6.90 3.65
CA GLN A 41 -17.90 -8.01 3.59
C GLN A 41 -19.33 -7.55 3.89
N SER A 42 -19.52 -6.41 4.55
CA SER A 42 -20.84 -5.89 4.95
C SER A 42 -21.77 -5.67 3.76
N ALA A 43 -23.04 -6.05 3.94
CA ALA A 43 -24.06 -5.96 2.89
C ALA A 43 -24.37 -4.49 2.55
N GLU A 44 -24.33 -3.62 3.56
CA GLU A 44 -24.55 -2.18 3.47
C GLU A 44 -23.49 -1.54 2.58
N TYR A 45 -22.22 -1.84 2.83
CA TYR A 45 -21.10 -1.33 2.05
C TYR A 45 -21.16 -1.80 0.60
N LYS A 46 -21.35 -3.11 0.37
CA LYS A 46 -21.47 -3.68 -0.99
C LYS A 46 -22.66 -3.12 -1.75
N SER A 47 -23.79 -2.91 -1.09
CA SER A 47 -25.00 -2.34 -1.69
C SER A 47 -24.76 -0.89 -2.09
N CYS A 48 -24.17 -0.08 -1.19
CA CYS A 48 -23.80 1.30 -1.48
C CYS A 48 -22.82 1.38 -2.66
N LEU A 49 -21.75 0.58 -2.64
CA LEU A 49 -20.74 0.57 -3.69
C LEU A 49 -21.32 0.26 -5.07
N ARG A 50 -22.19 -0.77 -5.16
CA ARG A 50 -22.85 -1.13 -6.41
C ARG A 50 -23.72 0.02 -6.93
N ARG A 51 -24.48 0.67 -6.06
CA ARG A 51 -25.34 1.80 -6.41
C ARG A 51 -24.51 3.01 -6.85
N CYS A 52 -23.50 3.37 -6.08
CA CYS A 52 -22.65 4.53 -6.38
C CYS A 52 -21.91 4.34 -7.70
N ARG A 53 -21.29 3.17 -7.93
CA ARG A 53 -20.58 2.91 -9.18
C ARG A 53 -21.52 2.84 -10.39
N GLY A 54 -22.67 2.17 -10.25
CA GLY A 54 -23.66 2.08 -11.32
C GLY A 54 -24.29 3.43 -11.67
N ALA A 55 -24.45 4.32 -10.69
CA ALA A 55 -24.90 5.68 -10.94
C ALA A 55 -23.77 6.54 -11.50
N ASN A 56 -22.65 6.69 -10.80
CA ASN A 56 -21.69 7.78 -11.02
C ASN A 56 -20.49 7.41 -11.88
N CYS A 57 -20.15 6.12 -12.01
CA CYS A 57 -18.92 5.69 -12.69
C CYS A 57 -19.18 5.04 -14.05
N THR A 58 -20.20 5.49 -14.78
CA THR A 58 -20.35 5.15 -16.21
C THR A 58 -19.31 5.91 -17.05
N LEU A 59 -19.02 5.44 -18.27
CA LEU A 59 -17.96 6.00 -19.12
C LEU A 59 -18.06 7.53 -19.27
N GLU A 60 -19.24 8.05 -19.65
CA GLU A 60 -19.50 9.48 -19.79
C GLU A 60 -19.34 10.25 -18.48
N ARG A 61 -19.83 9.70 -17.36
CA ARG A 61 -19.73 10.36 -16.05
C ARG A 61 -18.32 10.28 -15.46
N GLN A 62 -17.55 9.26 -15.81
CA GLN A 62 -16.15 9.15 -15.42
C GLN A 62 -15.30 10.20 -16.13
N GLU A 63 -15.58 10.47 -17.41
CA GLU A 63 -14.96 11.58 -18.15
C GLU A 63 -15.36 12.93 -17.56
N ALA A 64 -16.65 13.14 -17.28
CA ALA A 64 -17.13 14.35 -16.61
C ALA A 64 -16.53 14.53 -15.21
N PHE A 65 -16.37 13.45 -14.44
CA PHE A 65 -15.71 13.46 -13.13
C PHE A 65 -14.26 13.91 -13.27
N ARG A 66 -13.49 13.31 -14.19
CA ARG A 66 -12.09 13.68 -14.44
C ARG A 66 -11.96 15.13 -14.92
N ALA A 67 -12.86 15.59 -15.78
CA ALA A 67 -12.85 16.96 -16.30
C ALA A 67 -13.13 18.01 -15.21
N ASN A 68 -14.00 17.68 -14.25
CA ASN A 68 -14.36 18.57 -13.14
C ASN A 68 -13.54 18.30 -11.86
N GLN A 69 -12.57 17.39 -11.92
CA GLN A 69 -11.81 16.97 -10.75
C GLN A 69 -10.82 18.07 -10.34
N PRO A 70 -10.72 18.40 -9.03
CA PRO A 70 -9.67 19.27 -8.54
C PRO A 70 -8.28 18.75 -8.90
N TRP A 71 -7.37 19.65 -9.26
CA TRP A 71 -6.01 19.30 -9.73
C TRP A 71 -5.24 18.40 -8.74
N TYR A 72 -5.44 18.57 -7.45
CA TYR A 72 -4.75 17.80 -6.42
C TYR A 72 -5.24 16.34 -6.36
N LEU A 73 -6.52 16.08 -6.64
CA LEU A 73 -7.03 14.71 -6.71
C LEU A 73 -6.59 14.02 -8.00
N ALA A 74 -6.47 14.78 -9.09
CA ALA A 74 -5.89 14.27 -10.35
C ALA A 74 -4.42 13.88 -10.16
N LEU A 75 -3.63 14.68 -9.44
CA LEU A 75 -2.25 14.36 -9.06
C LEU A 75 -2.16 13.06 -8.24
N LEU A 76 -3.10 12.85 -7.32
CA LEU A 76 -3.17 11.66 -6.47
C LEU A 76 -3.81 10.45 -7.17
N ARG A 77 -4.08 10.53 -8.48
CA ARG A 77 -4.67 9.46 -9.30
C ARG A 77 -5.99 8.94 -8.74
N TRP A 78 -6.73 9.80 -8.05
CA TRP A 78 -8.00 9.46 -7.44
C TRP A 78 -9.07 9.31 -8.52
N ASP A 79 -9.82 8.21 -8.54
CA ASP A 79 -10.86 7.97 -9.54
C ASP A 79 -12.27 7.94 -8.93
N CYS A 80 -13.28 7.82 -9.81
CA CYS A 80 -14.68 7.71 -9.38
C CYS A 80 -14.91 6.46 -8.50
N ALA A 81 -14.19 5.37 -8.76
CA ALA A 81 -14.33 4.14 -8.00
C ALA A 81 -13.80 4.30 -6.57
N ASP A 82 -12.75 5.09 -6.38
CA ASP A 82 -12.19 5.49 -5.09
C ASP A 82 -13.10 6.46 -4.36
N GLU A 83 -13.70 7.43 -5.04
CA GLU A 83 -14.70 8.34 -4.43
C GLU A 83 -15.89 7.53 -3.89
N CYS A 84 -16.43 6.61 -4.69
CA CYS A 84 -17.50 5.71 -4.23
C CYS A 84 -17.06 4.78 -3.07
N ARG A 85 -15.81 4.29 -3.06
CA ARG A 85 -15.31 3.48 -1.94
C ARG A 85 -15.26 4.30 -0.65
N HIS A 86 -14.77 5.53 -0.74
CA HIS A 86 -14.63 6.43 0.39
C HIS A 86 -15.99 6.84 0.95
N ASP A 87 -16.92 7.30 0.11
CA ASP A 87 -18.24 7.74 0.56
C ASP A 87 -19.06 6.60 1.16
N CYS A 88 -19.02 5.42 0.55
CA CYS A 88 -19.72 4.27 1.09
C CYS A 88 -19.10 3.73 2.37
N MET A 89 -17.78 3.88 2.54
CA MET A 89 -17.10 3.53 3.79
C MET A 89 -17.59 4.45 4.91
N TRP A 90 -17.57 5.76 4.70
CA TRP A 90 -18.05 6.72 5.71
C TRP A 90 -19.53 6.54 6.05
N GLN A 91 -20.39 6.31 5.06
CA GLN A 91 -21.80 5.98 5.34
C GLN A 91 -21.97 4.71 6.17
N ALA A 92 -21.13 3.70 5.96
CA ALA A 92 -21.16 2.48 6.78
C ALA A 92 -20.66 2.76 8.20
N VAL A 93 -19.58 3.54 8.35
CA VAL A 93 -19.04 3.98 9.64
C VAL A 93 -20.08 4.75 10.44
N ASP A 94 -20.77 5.72 9.83
CA ASP A 94 -21.79 6.55 10.49
C ASP A 94 -22.94 5.68 11.04
N ARG A 95 -23.38 4.69 10.26
CA ARG A 95 -24.42 3.75 10.69
C ARG A 95 -23.97 2.84 11.83
N LEU A 96 -22.74 2.35 11.78
CA LEU A 96 -22.17 1.52 12.83
C LEU A 96 -22.02 2.30 14.14
N GLN A 97 -21.55 3.56 14.05
CA GLN A 97 -21.45 4.46 15.18
C GLN A 97 -22.83 4.79 15.77
N ALA A 98 -23.84 5.03 14.94
CA ALA A 98 -25.22 5.25 15.38
C ALA A 98 -25.81 4.03 16.11
N ASN A 99 -25.42 2.82 15.70
CA ASN A 99 -25.82 1.56 16.32
C ASN A 99 -24.94 1.16 17.52
N GLY A 100 -23.97 2.00 17.93
CA GLY A 100 -23.05 1.70 19.03
C GLY A 100 -22.10 0.53 18.76
N SER A 101 -21.93 0.13 17.49
CA SER A 101 -21.07 -0.99 17.10
C SER A 101 -19.63 -0.51 16.84
N PRO A 102 -18.62 -1.34 17.12
CA PRO A 102 -17.24 -1.00 16.79
C PRO A 102 -17.07 -0.90 15.27
N VAL A 103 -16.29 0.09 14.83
CA VAL A 103 -15.99 0.30 13.41
C VAL A 103 -15.02 -0.80 12.96
N PRO A 104 -15.34 -1.60 11.92
CA PRO A 104 -14.42 -2.58 11.37
C PRO A 104 -13.39 -1.91 10.45
N GLN A 105 -12.35 -2.67 10.12
CA GLN A 105 -11.41 -2.31 9.06
C GLN A 105 -12.08 -2.41 7.68
N PHE A 106 -11.74 -1.49 6.78
CA PHE A 106 -12.18 -1.45 5.37
C PHE A 106 -10.95 -1.45 4.46
N HIS A 107 -10.91 -2.30 3.43
CA HIS A 107 -9.75 -2.49 2.52
C HIS A 107 -8.39 -2.61 3.22
N GLY A 108 -8.33 -3.26 4.39
CA GLY A 108 -7.10 -3.41 5.17
C GLY A 108 -6.62 -2.11 5.85
N LYS A 109 -7.46 -1.07 5.90
CA LYS A 109 -7.17 0.22 6.53
C LYS A 109 -8.28 0.64 7.49
N TRP A 110 -7.93 1.49 8.45
CA TRP A 110 -8.92 2.17 9.28
C TRP A 110 -9.49 3.38 8.52
N PRO A 111 -10.77 3.69 8.68
CA PRO A 111 -11.38 4.86 8.04
C PRO A 111 -10.78 6.14 8.62
N PHE A 112 -9.88 6.77 7.85
CA PHE A 112 -9.28 8.06 8.18
C PHE A 112 -9.95 9.19 7.40
N TRP A 113 -10.11 10.34 8.07
CA TRP A 113 -10.62 11.54 7.41
C TRP A 113 -9.60 12.04 6.39
N ARG A 114 -10.04 12.15 5.14
CA ARG A 114 -9.22 12.65 4.04
C ARG A 114 -9.19 14.17 4.07
N PHE A 115 -8.01 14.77 4.19
CA PHE A 115 -7.81 16.21 4.02
C PHE A 115 -7.18 16.46 2.64
N TYR A 116 -7.88 17.16 1.73
CA TYR A 116 -7.40 17.49 0.38
C TYR A 116 -6.84 16.29 -0.42
N GLY A 117 -7.46 15.11 -0.32
CA GLY A 117 -7.02 13.91 -1.04
C GLY A 117 -5.97 13.06 -0.31
N ILE A 118 -5.33 13.57 0.74
CA ILE A 118 -4.30 12.86 1.50
C ILE A 118 -4.96 11.93 2.52
N GLN A 119 -4.67 10.62 2.45
CA GLN A 119 -5.20 9.60 3.37
C GLN A 119 -4.55 9.66 4.77
N GLU A 120 -3.30 10.14 4.87
CA GLU A 120 -2.56 10.26 6.13
C GLU A 120 -1.88 11.64 6.25
N PRO A 121 -2.63 12.72 6.53
CA PRO A 121 -2.08 14.08 6.53
C PRO A 121 -0.95 14.25 7.56
N ALA A 122 -1.06 13.60 8.73
CA ALA A 122 -0.04 13.70 9.77
C ALA A 122 1.29 13.08 9.32
N SER A 123 1.29 11.87 8.74
CA SER A 123 2.54 11.21 8.32
C SER A 123 3.24 11.97 7.20
N VAL A 124 2.48 12.57 6.27
CA VAL A 124 3.02 13.47 5.25
C VAL A 124 3.68 14.70 5.87
N VAL A 125 3.00 15.36 6.81
CA VAL A 125 3.56 16.54 7.51
C VAL A 125 4.82 16.16 8.28
N PHE A 126 4.81 15.06 9.04
CA PHE A 126 5.99 14.60 9.78
C PHE A 126 7.15 14.23 8.86
N SER A 127 6.88 13.62 7.70
CA SER A 127 7.91 13.31 6.70
C SER A 127 8.54 14.59 6.12
N ILE A 128 7.72 15.59 5.76
CA ILE A 128 8.20 16.89 5.29
C ILE A 128 9.05 17.57 6.37
N LEU A 129 8.56 17.62 7.61
CA LEU A 129 9.30 18.21 8.73
C LEU A 129 10.62 17.47 8.97
N ASN A 130 10.61 16.14 8.94
CA ASN A 130 11.82 15.33 9.06
C ASN A 130 12.84 15.69 7.96
N GLY A 131 12.40 15.77 6.70
CA GLY A 131 13.22 16.21 5.58
C GLY A 131 13.80 17.62 5.76
N VAL A 132 12.98 18.58 6.24
CA VAL A 132 13.43 19.95 6.53
C VAL A 132 14.50 19.97 7.60
N PHE A 133 14.32 19.23 8.70
CA PHE A 133 15.33 19.12 9.76
C PHE A 133 16.63 18.50 9.26
N HIS A 134 16.56 17.45 8.43
CA HIS A 134 17.75 16.87 7.80
C HIS A 134 18.50 17.89 6.92
N VAL A 135 17.78 18.66 6.09
CA VAL A 135 18.40 19.70 5.25
C VAL A 135 19.00 20.84 6.09
N TRP A 136 18.30 21.26 7.14
CA TRP A 136 18.79 22.29 8.05
C TRP A 136 20.04 21.84 8.81
N MET A 137 20.02 20.64 9.39
CA MET A 137 21.17 20.05 10.07
C MET A 137 22.34 19.85 9.12
N TRP A 138 22.09 19.41 7.88
CA TRP A 138 23.13 19.29 6.85
C TRP A 138 23.80 20.62 6.53
N ARG A 139 23.02 21.68 6.36
CA ARG A 139 23.53 23.04 6.14
C ARG A 139 24.36 23.53 7.33
N LYS A 140 23.94 23.24 8.56
CA LYS A 140 24.66 23.61 9.78
C LYS A 140 25.97 22.82 9.91
N PHE A 141 25.93 21.51 9.70
CA PHE A 141 27.09 20.61 9.74
C PHE A 141 28.18 21.07 8.77
N ARG A 142 27.81 21.37 7.51
CA ARG A 142 28.74 21.90 6.50
C ARG A 142 29.43 23.23 6.88
N LYS A 143 28.80 24.05 7.72
CA LYS A 143 29.36 25.35 8.15
C LYS A 143 30.28 25.22 9.35
N VAL A 144 30.01 24.26 10.24
CA VAL A 144 30.72 24.11 11.52
C VAL A 144 31.86 23.10 11.43
N VAL A 145 31.71 22.04 10.64
CA VAL A 145 32.67 20.94 10.61
C VAL A 145 33.57 21.07 9.38
N PRO A 146 34.90 21.21 9.55
CA PRO A 146 35.83 21.25 8.45
C PRO A 146 35.90 19.88 7.74
N PRO A 147 36.13 19.83 6.41
CA PRO A 147 36.22 18.58 5.66
C PRO A 147 37.35 17.64 6.10
N SER A 148 38.33 18.16 6.84
CA SER A 148 39.45 17.40 7.42
C SER A 148 39.09 16.65 8.70
N ALA A 149 37.89 16.82 9.25
CA ALA A 149 37.48 16.16 10.47
C ALA A 149 37.32 14.64 10.27
N PRO A 150 37.74 13.81 11.26
CA PRO A 150 37.51 12.37 11.21
C PRO A 150 36.01 12.08 11.10
N HIS A 151 35.67 11.10 10.27
CA HIS A 151 34.29 10.65 9.98
C HIS A 151 33.40 11.64 9.22
N TYR A 152 33.93 12.75 8.70
CA TYR A 152 33.15 13.74 7.92
C TYR A 152 32.37 13.10 6.75
N ILE A 153 32.96 12.09 6.09
CA ILE A 153 32.33 11.35 4.98
C ILE A 153 31.11 10.54 5.46
N ILE A 154 31.19 9.92 6.64
CA ILE A 154 30.10 9.12 7.22
C ILE A 154 28.92 10.02 7.59
N TRP A 155 29.20 11.14 8.28
CA TRP A 155 28.17 12.13 8.65
C TRP A 155 27.55 12.81 7.42
N LYS A 156 28.34 13.03 6.37
CA LYS A 156 27.84 13.46 5.05
C LYS A 156 26.96 12.40 4.40
N GLY A 157 27.33 11.13 4.49
CA GLY A 157 26.52 10.00 4.00
C GLY A 157 25.19 9.90 4.74
N GLN A 158 25.18 9.95 6.07
CA GLN A 158 23.95 9.91 6.88
C GLN A 158 23.03 11.10 6.64
N ALA A 159 23.57 12.29 6.37
CA ALA A 159 22.74 13.46 6.08
C ALA A 159 22.10 13.44 4.68
N VAL A 160 22.70 12.72 3.72
CA VAL A 160 22.21 12.61 2.33
C VAL A 160 21.40 11.32 2.12
N GLY A 161 21.71 10.25 2.85
CA GLY A 161 21.16 8.90 2.66
C GLY A 161 19.79 8.63 3.26
N VAL A 162 19.09 9.61 3.84
CA VAL A 162 17.70 9.45 4.34
C VAL A 162 16.65 9.61 3.22
N PHE A 163 17.08 9.73 1.96
CA PHE A 163 16.19 9.86 0.80
C PHE A 163 16.14 8.60 -0.09
N ILE A 164 16.42 7.40 0.45
CA ILE A 164 16.17 6.10 -0.20
C ILE A 164 15.44 5.18 0.76
#